data_AF-A0AAJ0E9W2-F1
#
_entry.id   AF-A0AAJ0E9W2-F1
#
_cell.length_a   1.000
_cell.length_b   1.000
_cell.length_c   1.000
_cell.angle_alpha   90.00
_cell.angle_beta   90.00
_cell.angle_gamma   90.00
#
_symmetry.space_group_name_H-M   'P 1'
#
loop_
_entity.id
_entity.type
_entity.pdbx_description
1 polymer ?
#
loop_
_entity_poly.entity_id
_entity_poly.type
_entity_poly.pdbx_seq_one_letter_code
_entity_poly.pdbx_strand_id
1 'polypeptide(L)'
;MDSLQQILVHLLDETDSSADSDHDDCHHDHHHHHLRHIKDQLDDLEPSTHLQLLHQLLCVRIPEPPLPEDILVGIDSVLQQQASHRVLTLAGSIQPTIALKRTNHNRVRVTLWKGDITTLTGITAITNAANSQGLGCFQPAHRCIDNAIHSCAGPRLRDECYRVMNQRGRELGPGEAIVTDAYCLPAMHVVHTVGPQLQRGSKPTTNETQQLAQCYRSVLDAVEPLPSAPDGRKIVALCGISTGLFAYPARDAAAVAVSAVTDWLEHHEDTSITDIIFNTFTDADHAIYQEILASPPHVTWMGRSPTPPASANHPPLIQCDSLDRARQWLDAADAVIVSAGAGLSASDGLDYTSSALFAKNYPGFLKYGLRTLYSVFGFTSWPTEQVRWGYYFTHLAMIKSWPESGMYRMLISWLERFGGNAHVRTSNADGLFVANGISPERLSTPQGSYSVFQ
;
A
#
# COMPACT_ATOMS: atom_id res chain seq x y z
N MET A 1 11.70 -15.60 -19.84
CA MET A 1 11.09 -14.42 -20.47
C MET A 1 10.01 -14.85 -21.46
N ASP A 2 10.23 -15.95 -22.19
CA ASP A 2 9.28 -16.55 -23.13
C ASP A 2 7.87 -16.80 -22.54
N SER A 3 7.75 -17.13 -21.25
CA SER A 3 6.44 -17.36 -20.62
C SER A 3 5.63 -16.09 -20.37
N LEU A 4 6.25 -14.96 -20.00
CA LEU A 4 5.51 -13.71 -19.74
C LEU A 4 4.96 -13.11 -21.04
N GLN A 5 5.74 -13.16 -22.12
CA GLN A 5 5.26 -12.71 -23.43
C GLN A 5 4.08 -13.55 -23.93
N GLN A 6 4.13 -14.87 -23.77
CA GLN A 6 3.00 -15.74 -24.14
C GLN A 6 1.72 -15.39 -23.37
N ILE A 7 1.85 -15.10 -22.06
CA ILE A 7 0.73 -14.63 -21.24
C ILE A 7 0.19 -13.30 -21.77
N LEU A 8 1.07 -12.33 -22.04
CA LEU A 8 0.66 -11.01 -22.53
C LEU A 8 -0.02 -11.09 -23.90
N VAL A 9 0.51 -11.91 -24.82
CA VAL A 9 -0.12 -12.17 -26.12
C VAL A 9 -1.51 -12.74 -25.94
N HIS A 10 -1.68 -13.74 -25.06
CA HIS A 10 -2.99 -14.32 -24.78
C HIS A 10 -4.00 -13.27 -24.26
N LEU A 11 -3.59 -12.49 -23.25
CA LEU A 11 -4.45 -11.48 -22.64
C LEU A 11 -4.81 -10.34 -23.62
N LEU A 12 -3.87 -9.95 -24.49
CA LEU A 12 -4.13 -8.96 -25.55
C LEU A 12 -5.11 -9.50 -26.60
N ASP A 13 -4.96 -10.76 -27.02
CA ASP A 13 -5.84 -11.41 -27.99
C ASP A 13 -7.27 -11.60 -27.44
N GLU A 14 -7.38 -11.94 -26.16
CA GLU A 14 -8.67 -12.00 -25.47
C GLU A 14 -9.34 -10.61 -25.42
N THR A 15 -8.57 -9.57 -25.13
CA THR A 15 -9.08 -8.18 -25.08
C THR A 15 -9.54 -7.70 -26.45
N ASP A 16 -8.76 -7.96 -27.51
CA ASP A 16 -9.11 -7.61 -28.90
C ASP A 16 -10.41 -8.31 -29.33
N SER A 17 -10.57 -9.59 -28.97
CA SER A 17 -11.76 -10.39 -29.32
C SER A 17 -13.03 -9.94 -28.59
N SER A 18 -12.90 -9.43 -27.36
CA SER A 18 -14.04 -8.95 -26.58
C SER A 18 -14.65 -7.64 -27.13
N ALA A 19 -13.84 -6.82 -27.78
CA ALA A 19 -14.26 -5.55 -28.38
C ALA A 19 -15.07 -5.73 -29.69
N ASP A 20 -14.97 -6.87 -30.37
CA ASP A 20 -15.74 -7.16 -31.60
C ASP A 20 -17.24 -7.43 -31.35
N SER A 21 -17.68 -7.54 -30.09
CA SER A 21 -19.06 -7.91 -29.73
C SER A 21 -20.01 -6.75 -29.38
N ASP A 22 -19.52 -5.52 -29.27
CA ASP A 22 -20.33 -4.33 -29.00
C ASP A 22 -20.47 -3.42 -30.24
N HIS A 23 -21.68 -2.94 -30.53
CA HIS A 23 -22.05 -2.28 -31.79
C HIS A 23 -21.33 -0.94 -32.09
N ASP A 24 -20.72 -0.87 -33.29
CA ASP A 24 -20.59 0.23 -34.26
C ASP A 24 -20.38 1.66 -33.73
N ASP A 25 -19.12 2.04 -33.45
CA ASP A 25 -18.74 3.45 -33.30
C ASP A 25 -17.24 3.70 -33.63
N CYS A 26 -16.93 4.86 -34.21
CA CYS A 26 -15.61 5.29 -34.73
C CYS A 26 -14.44 5.21 -33.71
N HIS A 27 -14.74 5.07 -32.42
CA HIS A 27 -13.76 4.86 -31.36
C HIS A 27 -13.17 3.42 -31.32
N HIS A 28 -13.84 2.42 -31.91
CA HIS A 28 -13.37 1.03 -31.95
C HIS A 28 -12.07 0.88 -32.75
N ASP A 29 -12.00 1.51 -33.92
CA ASP A 29 -10.89 1.34 -34.86
C ASP A 29 -9.56 1.83 -34.27
N HIS A 30 -9.60 2.89 -33.46
CA HIS A 30 -8.43 3.40 -32.72
C HIS A 30 -7.97 2.49 -31.58
N HIS A 31 -8.89 1.80 -30.89
CA HIS A 31 -8.54 0.93 -29.77
C HIS A 31 -7.90 -0.39 -30.25
N HIS A 32 -8.49 -1.02 -31.27
CA HIS A 32 -7.92 -2.21 -31.92
C HIS A 32 -6.54 -1.91 -32.52
N HIS A 33 -6.37 -0.77 -33.18
CA HIS A 33 -5.08 -0.38 -33.75
C HIS A 33 -4.03 -0.13 -32.66
N HIS A 34 -4.43 0.30 -31.46
CA HIS A 34 -3.53 0.50 -30.33
C HIS A 34 -3.08 -0.84 -29.70
N LEU A 35 -4.01 -1.78 -29.46
CA LEU A 35 -3.69 -3.08 -28.89
C LEU A 35 -2.81 -3.92 -29.82
N ARG A 36 -3.09 -3.91 -31.13
CA ARG A 36 -2.25 -4.57 -32.14
C ARG A 36 -0.85 -3.96 -32.19
N HIS A 37 -0.74 -2.64 -32.15
CA HIS A 37 0.55 -1.97 -32.09
C HIS A 37 1.34 -2.30 -30.81
N ILE A 38 0.68 -2.42 -29.65
CA ILE A 38 1.34 -2.87 -28.41
C ILE A 38 1.83 -4.31 -28.58
N LYS A 39 1.01 -5.20 -29.16
CA LYS A 39 1.36 -6.61 -29.41
C LYS A 39 2.58 -6.72 -30.33
N ASP A 40 2.60 -5.97 -31.43
CA ASP A 40 3.70 -5.98 -32.41
C ASP A 40 5.03 -5.48 -31.84
N GLN A 41 4.98 -4.66 -30.77
CA GLN A 41 6.17 -4.09 -30.12
C GLN A 41 6.53 -4.78 -28.81
N LEU A 42 5.87 -5.88 -28.42
CA LEU A 42 6.11 -6.55 -27.14
C LEU A 42 7.58 -6.93 -26.95
N ASP A 43 8.28 -7.36 -28.00
CA ASP A 43 9.70 -7.74 -27.93
C ASP A 43 10.63 -6.55 -27.62
N ASP A 44 10.21 -5.34 -27.97
CA ASP A 44 11.00 -4.11 -27.79
C ASP A 44 10.71 -3.42 -26.44
N LEU A 45 9.72 -3.89 -25.68
CA LEU A 45 9.37 -3.30 -24.39
C LEU A 45 10.28 -3.79 -23.27
N GLU A 46 10.62 -2.86 -22.36
CA GLU A 46 11.35 -3.17 -21.14
C GLU A 46 10.58 -4.15 -20.24
N PRO A 47 11.25 -5.05 -19.50
CA PRO A 47 10.60 -6.04 -18.63
C PRO A 47 9.66 -5.43 -17.58
N SER A 48 9.96 -4.22 -17.09
CA SER A 48 9.08 -3.48 -16.18
C SER A 48 7.76 -3.09 -16.83
N THR A 49 7.77 -2.75 -18.12
CA THR A 49 6.58 -2.43 -18.91
C THR A 49 5.75 -3.69 -19.15
N HIS A 50 6.36 -4.86 -19.37
CA HIS A 50 5.63 -6.14 -19.45
C HIS A 50 4.85 -6.43 -18.16
N LEU A 51 5.48 -6.24 -17.01
CA LEU A 51 4.83 -6.44 -15.71
C LEU A 51 3.70 -5.42 -15.52
N GLN A 52 3.91 -4.15 -15.86
CA GLN A 52 2.87 -3.14 -15.79
C GLN A 52 1.67 -3.52 -16.68
N LEU A 53 1.93 -3.97 -17.91
CA LEU A 53 0.89 -4.38 -18.84
C LEU A 53 0.10 -5.58 -18.32
N LEU A 54 0.79 -6.59 -17.76
CA LEU A 54 0.16 -7.74 -17.11
C LEU A 54 -0.85 -7.28 -16.04
N HIS A 55 -0.41 -6.43 -15.11
CA HIS A 55 -1.25 -5.91 -14.04
C HIS A 55 -2.45 -5.10 -14.56
N GLN A 56 -2.24 -4.31 -15.62
CA GLN A 56 -3.32 -3.53 -16.23
C GLN A 56 -4.36 -4.40 -16.94
N LEU A 57 -3.92 -5.39 -17.72
CA LEU A 57 -4.81 -6.32 -18.43
C LEU A 57 -5.62 -7.17 -17.45
N LEU A 58 -4.95 -7.75 -16.44
CA LEU A 58 -5.65 -8.52 -15.41
C LEU A 58 -6.62 -7.67 -14.58
N CYS A 59 -6.32 -6.39 -14.35
CA CYS A 59 -7.20 -5.49 -13.63
C CYS A 59 -8.53 -5.30 -14.36
N VAL A 60 -8.53 -5.12 -15.68
CA VAL A 60 -9.77 -4.91 -16.47
C VAL A 60 -10.46 -6.20 -16.90
N ARG A 61 -9.77 -7.34 -16.86
CA ARG A 61 -10.28 -8.62 -17.33
C ARG A 61 -11.46 -9.12 -16.49
N ILE A 62 -12.56 -9.48 -17.13
CA ILE A 62 -13.70 -10.16 -16.49
C ILE A 62 -13.38 -11.65 -16.23
N PRO A 63 -14.05 -12.31 -15.26
CA PRO A 63 -13.75 -13.71 -14.91
C PRO A 63 -14.12 -14.75 -15.99
N GLU A 64 -14.99 -14.37 -16.94
CA GLU A 64 -15.46 -15.25 -18.01
C GLU A 64 -14.98 -14.77 -19.39
N PRO A 65 -14.49 -15.69 -20.25
CA PRO A 65 -14.27 -17.11 -20.00
C PRO A 65 -13.14 -17.39 -18.99
N PRO A 66 -13.03 -18.58 -18.37
CA PRO A 66 -11.88 -18.91 -17.53
C PRO A 66 -10.57 -18.91 -18.31
N LEU A 67 -9.49 -18.43 -17.70
CA LEU A 67 -8.16 -18.53 -18.30
C LEU A 67 -7.71 -19.99 -18.44
N PRO A 68 -6.99 -20.34 -19.52
CA PRO A 68 -6.33 -21.63 -19.63
C PRO A 68 -5.37 -21.90 -18.46
N GLU A 69 -5.29 -23.15 -18.02
CA GLU A 69 -4.51 -23.52 -16.83
C GLU A 69 -3.00 -23.24 -16.98
N ASP A 70 -2.46 -23.37 -18.19
CA ASP A 70 -1.06 -23.03 -18.49
C ASP A 70 -0.79 -21.52 -18.38
N ILE A 71 -1.75 -20.68 -18.81
CA ILE A 71 -1.68 -19.22 -18.62
C ILE A 71 -1.77 -18.86 -17.14
N LEU A 72 -2.69 -19.49 -16.38
CA LEU A 72 -2.81 -19.28 -14.94
C LEU A 72 -1.53 -19.65 -14.19
N VAL A 73 -0.95 -20.82 -14.44
CA VAL A 73 0.33 -21.25 -13.84
C VAL A 73 1.46 -20.29 -14.20
N GLY A 74 1.47 -19.79 -15.44
CA GLY A 74 2.41 -18.77 -15.89
C GLY A 74 2.28 -17.47 -15.10
N ILE A 75 1.06 -16.98 -14.90
CA ILE A 75 0.77 -15.78 -14.11
C ILE A 75 1.19 -15.99 -12.65
N ASP A 76 0.80 -17.12 -12.05
CA ASP A 76 1.16 -17.47 -10.67
C ASP A 76 2.69 -17.47 -10.48
N SER A 77 3.43 -18.03 -11.45
CA SER A 77 4.90 -18.04 -11.43
C SER A 77 5.49 -16.62 -11.45
N VAL A 78 4.94 -15.71 -12.27
CA VAL A 78 5.38 -14.32 -12.34
C VAL A 78 5.07 -13.58 -11.03
N LEU A 79 3.86 -13.74 -10.48
CA LEU A 79 3.46 -13.09 -9.24
C LEU A 79 4.26 -13.59 -8.04
N GLN A 80 4.51 -14.90 -7.95
CA GLN A 80 5.37 -15.49 -6.91
C GLN A 80 6.81 -14.99 -7.02
N GLN A 81 7.34 -14.85 -8.25
CA GLN A 81 8.66 -14.25 -8.45
C GLN A 81 8.68 -12.79 -7.99
N GLN A 82 7.66 -11.99 -8.33
CA GLN A 82 7.54 -10.62 -7.83
C GLN A 82 7.49 -10.57 -6.31
N ALA A 83 6.69 -11.43 -5.68
CA ALA A 83 6.56 -11.55 -4.23
C ALA A 83 7.89 -11.93 -3.55
N SER A 84 8.70 -12.81 -4.17
CA SER A 84 10.01 -13.22 -3.64
C SER A 84 11.02 -12.08 -3.50
N HIS A 85 10.84 -11.01 -4.28
CA HIS A 85 11.67 -9.80 -4.22
C HIS A 85 11.14 -8.75 -3.23
N ARG A 86 10.01 -9.02 -2.55
CA ARG A 86 9.43 -8.12 -1.54
C ARG A 86 9.91 -8.50 -0.15
N VAL A 87 10.03 -7.49 0.72
CA VAL A 87 10.30 -7.72 2.14
C VAL A 87 9.01 -8.20 2.80
N LEU A 88 9.00 -9.47 3.23
CA LEU A 88 7.87 -10.07 3.93
C LEU A 88 8.00 -9.86 5.45
N THR A 89 6.86 -9.72 6.13
CA THR A 89 6.79 -9.53 7.58
C THR A 89 6.04 -10.70 8.23
N LEU A 90 6.66 -11.39 9.20
CA LEU A 90 5.97 -12.43 9.97
C LEU A 90 4.94 -11.76 10.87
N ALA A 91 3.66 -12.06 10.70
CA ALA A 91 2.62 -11.55 11.59
C ALA A 91 2.96 -11.86 13.07
N GLY A 92 3.48 -13.06 13.31
CA GLY A 92 3.92 -13.53 14.62
C GLY A 92 5.09 -12.81 15.27
N SER A 93 5.96 -12.13 14.50
CA SER A 93 7.12 -11.41 15.04
C SER A 93 6.80 -9.98 15.47
N ILE A 94 5.61 -9.49 15.12
CA ILE A 94 5.18 -8.13 15.45
C ILE A 94 4.82 -8.10 16.93
N GLN A 95 5.39 -7.14 17.66
CA GLN A 95 5.17 -7.00 19.08
C GLN A 95 3.72 -6.54 19.35
N PRO A 96 3.01 -7.20 20.29
CA PRO A 96 1.64 -6.82 20.59
C PRO A 96 1.62 -5.43 21.23
N THR A 97 0.72 -4.58 20.74
CA THR A 97 0.46 -3.27 21.35
C THR A 97 -0.25 -3.46 22.69
N ILE A 98 -1.19 -4.40 22.73
CA ILE A 98 -1.94 -4.75 23.93
C ILE A 98 -2.22 -6.25 23.96
N ALA A 99 -2.30 -6.83 25.15
CA ALA A 99 -2.70 -8.22 25.33
C ALA A 99 -3.93 -8.31 26.23
N LEU A 100 -5.06 -8.74 25.65
CA LEU A 100 -6.31 -8.93 26.37
C LEU A 100 -6.28 -10.23 27.18
N LYS A 101 -6.48 -10.13 28.49
CA LYS A 101 -6.69 -11.30 29.35
C LYS A 101 -8.10 -11.80 29.17
N ARG A 102 -8.26 -13.12 29.14
CA ARG A 102 -9.55 -13.80 29.07
C ARG A 102 -9.76 -14.62 30.33
N THR A 103 -11.02 -14.79 30.72
CA THR A 103 -11.46 -15.55 31.89
C THR A 103 -11.03 -17.01 31.83
N ASN A 104 -11.17 -17.65 30.66
CA ASN A 104 -11.01 -19.09 30.49
C ASN A 104 -9.96 -19.53 29.43
N HIS A 105 -9.23 -18.60 28.80
CA HIS A 105 -8.41 -18.88 27.61
C HIS A 105 -7.05 -18.18 27.57
N ASN A 106 -6.23 -18.58 26.57
CA ASN A 106 -5.02 -17.87 26.17
C ASN A 106 -5.32 -16.40 25.84
N ARG A 107 -4.35 -15.53 26.12
CA ARG A 107 -4.46 -14.08 25.89
C ARG A 107 -4.59 -13.79 24.39
N VAL A 108 -5.52 -12.93 24.01
CA VAL A 108 -5.59 -12.41 22.64
C VAL A 108 -4.63 -11.24 22.50
N ARG A 109 -3.77 -11.31 21.48
CA ARG A 109 -2.79 -10.28 21.17
C ARG A 109 -3.40 -9.30 20.17
N VAL A 110 -3.46 -8.03 20.55
CA VAL A 110 -3.89 -6.95 19.65
C VAL A 110 -2.67 -6.11 19.28
N THR A 111 -2.43 -5.99 17.98
CA THR A 111 -1.23 -5.40 17.41
C THR A 111 -1.60 -4.29 16.45
N LEU A 112 -0.91 -3.15 16.53
CA LEU A 112 -0.95 -2.13 15.50
C LEU A 112 0.30 -2.26 14.61
N TRP A 113 0.10 -2.38 13.30
CA TRP A 113 1.18 -2.52 12.35
C TRP A 113 1.03 -1.59 11.15
N LYS A 114 2.11 -0.86 10.82
CA LYS A 114 2.17 -0.03 9.62
C LYS A 114 2.91 -0.76 8.52
N GLY A 115 2.25 -0.98 7.38
CA GLY A 115 2.88 -1.62 6.24
C GLY A 115 1.88 -2.08 5.18
N ASP A 116 2.39 -2.75 4.15
CA ASP A 116 1.57 -3.31 3.09
C ASP A 116 1.02 -4.67 3.49
N ILE A 117 -0.31 -4.75 3.69
CA ILE A 117 -1.01 -5.97 4.11
C ILE A 117 -0.72 -7.19 3.21
N THR A 118 -0.39 -6.97 1.94
CA THR A 118 -0.06 -8.03 0.97
C THR A 118 1.30 -8.70 1.22
N THR A 119 2.07 -8.18 2.19
CA THR A 119 3.41 -8.71 2.56
C THR A 119 3.43 -9.40 3.93
N LEU A 120 2.27 -9.51 4.60
CA LEU A 120 2.15 -10.25 5.86
C LEU A 120 2.09 -11.76 5.60
N THR A 121 2.99 -12.49 6.26
CA THR A 121 3.10 -13.95 6.21
C THR A 121 2.85 -14.57 7.58
N GLY A 122 2.54 -15.87 7.61
CA GLY A 122 2.14 -16.58 8.82
C GLY A 122 0.80 -16.08 9.37
N ILE A 123 -0.10 -15.69 8.46
CA ILE A 123 -1.40 -15.09 8.77
C ILE A 123 -2.53 -15.91 8.18
N THR A 124 -3.59 -16.12 8.97
CA THR A 124 -4.75 -16.93 8.56
C THR A 124 -5.59 -16.18 7.54
N ALA A 125 -5.84 -14.90 7.79
CA ALA A 125 -6.62 -14.08 6.87
C ALA A 125 -6.22 -12.60 6.89
N ILE A 126 -6.33 -11.97 5.73
CA ILE A 126 -6.28 -10.51 5.61
C ILE A 126 -7.66 -9.99 5.19
N THR A 127 -8.01 -8.79 5.63
CA THR A 127 -9.25 -8.12 5.18
C THR A 127 -9.03 -7.36 3.89
N ASN A 128 -9.99 -7.46 2.97
CA ASN A 128 -10.13 -6.61 1.80
C ASN A 128 -11.35 -5.69 1.96
N ALA A 129 -11.15 -4.39 1.80
CA ALA A 129 -12.23 -3.42 1.67
C ALA A 129 -12.74 -3.41 0.21
N ALA A 130 -13.69 -4.29 -0.07
CA ALA A 130 -14.25 -4.54 -1.38
C ALA A 130 -15.37 -3.54 -1.76
N ASN A 131 -15.78 -3.61 -3.02
CA ASN A 131 -17.00 -2.96 -3.53
C ASN A 131 -18.17 -3.96 -3.59
N SER A 132 -19.40 -3.48 -3.83
CA SER A 132 -20.62 -4.32 -3.76
C SER A 132 -20.67 -5.45 -4.79
N GLN A 133 -19.97 -5.32 -5.92
CA GLN A 133 -19.87 -6.41 -6.90
C GLN A 133 -19.04 -7.57 -6.37
N GLY A 134 -18.09 -7.32 -5.46
CA GLY A 134 -17.25 -8.35 -4.84
C GLY A 134 -16.19 -8.96 -5.77
N LEU A 135 -15.98 -8.41 -6.97
CA LEU A 135 -15.08 -8.98 -7.99
C LEU A 135 -13.70 -8.31 -8.06
N GLY A 136 -13.40 -7.44 -7.11
CA GLY A 136 -12.19 -6.62 -7.12
C GLY A 136 -12.36 -5.30 -7.89
N CYS A 137 -11.24 -4.60 -8.10
CA CYS A 137 -11.22 -3.32 -8.81
C CYS A 137 -10.91 -3.51 -10.30
N PHE A 138 -11.68 -2.85 -11.16
CA PHE A 138 -11.49 -2.84 -12.62
C PHE A 138 -10.86 -1.56 -13.16
N GLN A 139 -10.29 -0.72 -12.28
CA GLN A 139 -9.64 0.53 -12.69
C GLN A 139 -8.13 0.39 -12.60
N PRO A 140 -7.41 0.31 -13.74
CA PRO A 140 -5.96 0.23 -13.77
C PRO A 140 -5.29 1.35 -12.99
N ALA A 141 -4.22 1.02 -12.27
CA ALA A 141 -3.46 1.93 -11.41
C ALA A 141 -4.29 2.62 -10.30
N HIS A 142 -5.52 2.17 -10.04
CA HIS A 142 -6.30 2.68 -8.92
C HIS A 142 -5.62 2.32 -7.61
N ARG A 143 -5.35 3.33 -6.77
CA ARG A 143 -4.66 3.19 -5.49
C ARG A 143 -5.63 2.79 -4.38
N CYS A 144 -6.41 1.74 -4.59
CA CYS A 144 -7.28 1.14 -3.59
C CYS A 144 -6.70 -0.19 -3.09
N ILE A 145 -7.05 -0.56 -1.86
CA ILE A 145 -6.60 -1.83 -1.26
C ILE A 145 -7.13 -3.05 -2.02
N ASP A 146 -8.34 -2.94 -2.57
CA ASP A 146 -8.97 -3.98 -3.39
C ASP A 146 -8.12 -4.29 -4.62
N ASN A 147 -7.65 -3.26 -5.33
CA ASN A 147 -6.75 -3.41 -6.46
C ASN A 147 -5.38 -3.96 -6.01
N ALA A 148 -4.85 -3.50 -4.88
CA ALA A 148 -3.55 -4.00 -4.37
C ALA A 148 -3.59 -5.49 -4.01
N ILE A 149 -4.66 -5.94 -3.34
CA ILE A 149 -4.88 -7.34 -2.97
C ILE A 149 -5.08 -8.20 -4.23
N HIS A 150 -5.99 -7.81 -5.13
CA HIS A 150 -6.22 -8.57 -6.38
C HIS A 150 -4.99 -8.63 -7.29
N SER A 151 -4.23 -7.54 -7.41
CA SER A 151 -2.99 -7.53 -8.22
C SER A 151 -1.92 -8.47 -7.66
N CYS A 152 -1.84 -8.63 -6.33
CA CYS A 152 -0.86 -9.52 -5.70
C CYS A 152 -1.35 -10.98 -5.63
N ALA A 153 -2.66 -11.21 -5.51
CA ALA A 153 -3.24 -12.56 -5.42
C ALA A 153 -3.34 -13.25 -6.79
N GLY A 154 -3.54 -12.47 -7.86
CA GLY A 154 -3.71 -12.97 -9.22
C GLY A 154 -5.19 -13.21 -9.60
N PRO A 155 -5.44 -13.59 -10.86
CA PRO A 155 -6.79 -13.69 -11.44
C PRO A 155 -7.66 -14.74 -10.74
N ARG A 156 -7.06 -15.81 -10.19
CA ARG A 156 -7.81 -16.86 -9.48
C ARG A 156 -8.61 -16.33 -8.29
N LEU A 157 -8.14 -15.26 -7.61
CA LEU A 157 -8.91 -14.59 -6.56
C LEU A 157 -10.22 -14.02 -7.09
N ARG A 158 -10.17 -13.37 -8.26
CA ARG A 158 -11.35 -12.81 -8.92
C ARG A 158 -12.28 -13.93 -9.42
N ASP A 159 -11.73 -15.02 -9.95
CA ASP A 159 -12.52 -16.17 -10.41
C ASP A 159 -13.30 -16.82 -9.26
N GLU A 160 -12.67 -16.96 -8.09
CA GLU A 160 -13.36 -17.47 -6.91
C GLU A 160 -14.40 -16.49 -6.36
N CYS A 161 -14.06 -15.21 -6.26
CA CYS A 161 -15.03 -14.17 -5.92
C CYS A 161 -16.26 -14.25 -6.84
N TYR A 162 -16.05 -14.39 -8.14
CA TYR A 162 -17.12 -14.51 -9.12
C TYR A 162 -18.00 -15.74 -8.88
N ARG A 163 -17.40 -16.91 -8.64
CA ARG A 163 -18.13 -18.13 -8.27
C ARG A 163 -18.95 -17.94 -6.99
N VAL A 164 -18.36 -17.35 -5.95
CA VAL A 164 -19.03 -17.11 -4.67
C VAL A 164 -20.19 -16.12 -4.83
N MET A 165 -20.00 -15.03 -5.58
CA MET A 165 -21.02 -14.02 -5.82
C MET A 165 -22.17 -14.55 -6.70
N ASN A 166 -21.87 -15.38 -7.70
CA ASN A 166 -22.90 -16.06 -8.49
C ASN A 166 -23.74 -17.04 -7.65
N GLN A 167 -23.09 -17.80 -6.76
CA GLN A 167 -23.81 -18.67 -5.81
C GLN A 167 -24.68 -17.87 -4.84
N ARG A 168 -24.21 -16.69 -4.43
CA ARG A 168 -24.96 -15.75 -3.57
C ARG A 168 -26.18 -15.16 -4.29
N GLY A 169 -26.09 -14.93 -5.60
CA GLY A 169 -27.18 -14.42 -6.45
C GLY A 169 -27.56 -12.96 -6.22
N ARG A 170 -26.77 -12.21 -5.45
CA ARG A 170 -26.95 -10.76 -5.21
C ARG A 170 -25.64 -10.09 -4.81
N GLU A 171 -25.58 -8.78 -4.94
CA GLU A 171 -24.45 -7.97 -4.49
C GLU A 171 -24.18 -8.11 -2.98
N LEU A 172 -22.93 -7.81 -2.61
CA LEU A 172 -22.45 -7.79 -1.25
C LEU A 172 -22.82 -6.44 -0.62
N GLY A 173 -23.72 -6.48 0.36
CA GLY A 173 -24.22 -5.29 1.04
C GLY A 173 -23.25 -4.76 2.10
N PRO A 174 -23.41 -3.49 2.52
CA PRO A 174 -22.58 -2.92 3.58
C PRO A 174 -22.64 -3.74 4.89
N GLY A 175 -21.48 -4.06 5.45
CA GLY A 175 -21.36 -4.88 6.66
C GLY A 175 -21.32 -6.39 6.40
N GLU A 176 -21.58 -6.85 5.18
CA GLU A 176 -21.49 -8.28 4.84
C GLU A 176 -20.06 -8.67 4.48
N ALA A 177 -19.76 -9.97 4.57
CA ALA A 177 -18.45 -10.51 4.21
C ALA A 177 -18.57 -11.83 3.43
N ILE A 178 -17.56 -12.09 2.58
CA ILE A 178 -17.31 -13.39 1.95
C ILE A 178 -15.83 -13.77 2.15
N VAL A 179 -15.52 -15.06 2.05
CA VAL A 179 -14.16 -15.59 2.19
C VAL A 179 -13.76 -16.31 0.92
N THR A 180 -12.48 -16.17 0.57
CA THR A 180 -11.80 -16.84 -0.55
C THR A 180 -10.42 -17.30 -0.09
N ASP A 181 -9.80 -18.18 -0.88
CA ASP A 181 -8.37 -18.45 -0.75
C ASP A 181 -7.57 -17.20 -1.16
N ALA A 182 -6.34 -17.06 -0.66
CA ALA A 182 -5.50 -15.88 -0.94
C ALA A 182 -4.55 -16.04 -2.14
N TYR A 183 -4.48 -17.24 -2.74
CA TYR A 183 -3.70 -17.54 -3.95
C TYR A 183 -2.22 -17.15 -3.83
N CYS A 184 -1.74 -16.21 -4.65
CA CYS A 184 -0.34 -15.79 -4.64
C CYS A 184 0.04 -14.87 -3.47
N LEU A 185 -0.91 -14.49 -2.62
CA LEU A 185 -0.60 -13.75 -1.39
C LEU A 185 0.09 -14.65 -0.35
N PRO A 186 0.93 -14.10 0.53
CA PRO A 186 1.51 -14.87 1.64
C PRO A 186 0.51 -15.23 2.77
N ALA A 187 -0.69 -14.62 2.75
CA ALA A 187 -1.81 -14.99 3.62
C ALA A 187 -2.45 -16.30 3.18
N MET A 188 -3.23 -16.96 4.04
CA MET A 188 -3.97 -18.16 3.63
C MET A 188 -5.31 -17.82 2.96
N HIS A 189 -6.05 -16.85 3.53
CA HIS A 189 -7.37 -16.46 3.04
C HIS A 189 -7.50 -14.93 2.92
N VAL A 190 -8.47 -14.49 2.12
CA VAL A 190 -8.92 -13.09 2.07
C VAL A 190 -10.38 -13.03 2.51
N VAL A 191 -10.67 -12.12 3.44
CA VAL A 191 -12.05 -11.81 3.83
C VAL A 191 -12.45 -10.49 3.19
N HIS A 192 -13.36 -10.55 2.24
CA HIS A 192 -13.86 -9.40 1.50
C HIS A 192 -15.08 -8.85 2.21
N THR A 193 -15.06 -7.57 2.57
CA THR A 193 -16.21 -6.89 3.16
C THR A 193 -16.44 -5.54 2.53
N VAL A 194 -17.71 -5.12 2.46
CA VAL A 194 -18.11 -3.84 1.89
C VAL A 194 -18.45 -2.88 3.00
N GLY A 195 -17.71 -1.78 3.08
CA GLY A 195 -18.01 -0.72 4.03
C GLY A 195 -19.04 0.29 3.51
N PRO A 196 -19.60 1.14 4.39
CA PRO A 196 -20.46 2.25 3.97
C PRO A 196 -19.68 3.26 3.11
N GLN A 197 -20.37 3.90 2.17
CA GLN A 197 -19.84 4.98 1.34
C GLN A 197 -20.40 6.33 1.78
N LEU A 198 -19.53 7.26 2.15
CA LEU A 198 -19.92 8.59 2.60
C LEU A 198 -19.68 9.63 1.50
N GLN A 199 -20.46 10.72 1.56
CA GLN A 199 -20.13 11.92 0.80
C GLN A 199 -18.89 12.58 1.38
N ARG A 200 -17.96 13.01 0.51
CA ARG A 200 -16.71 13.61 0.98
C ARG A 200 -16.97 14.85 1.83
N GLY A 201 -16.49 14.84 3.06
CA GLY A 201 -16.66 15.92 4.03
C GLY A 201 -17.92 15.83 4.88
N SER A 202 -18.77 14.81 4.70
CA SER A 202 -19.90 14.55 5.59
C SER A 202 -19.45 13.90 6.90
N LYS A 203 -20.29 14.02 7.93
CA LYS A 203 -20.16 13.20 9.15
C LYS A 203 -20.88 11.87 8.94
N PRO A 204 -20.38 10.76 9.51
CA PRO A 204 -21.09 9.50 9.49
C PRO A 204 -22.42 9.60 10.22
N THR A 205 -23.46 9.03 9.62
CA THR A 205 -24.75 8.76 10.27
C THR A 205 -24.62 7.59 11.24
N THR A 206 -25.62 7.43 12.11
CA THR A 206 -25.72 6.26 13.00
C THR A 206 -25.73 4.95 12.22
N ASN A 207 -26.46 4.91 11.08
CA ASN A 207 -26.54 3.71 10.25
C ASN A 207 -25.20 3.37 9.61
N GLU A 208 -24.47 4.34 9.06
CA GLU A 208 -23.13 4.11 8.49
C GLU A 208 -22.14 3.68 9.57
N THR A 209 -22.24 4.25 10.76
CA THR A 209 -21.42 3.81 11.92
C THR A 209 -21.69 2.35 12.28
N GLN A 210 -22.96 1.94 12.29
CA GLN A 210 -23.37 0.55 12.53
C GLN A 210 -22.92 -0.39 11.41
N GLN A 211 -23.01 0.04 10.14
CA GLN A 211 -22.54 -0.73 8.99
C GLN A 211 -21.02 -0.95 9.06
N LEU A 212 -20.25 0.09 9.38
CA LEU A 212 -18.80 -0.05 9.54
C LEU A 212 -18.45 -0.99 10.70
N ALA A 213 -19.13 -0.87 11.85
CA ALA A 213 -18.94 -1.79 12.97
C ALA A 213 -19.27 -3.24 12.58
N GLN A 214 -20.35 -3.42 11.79
CA GLN A 214 -20.75 -4.73 11.29
C GLN A 214 -19.70 -5.33 10.35
N CYS A 215 -19.00 -4.53 9.53
CA CYS A 215 -17.92 -5.04 8.68
C CYS A 215 -16.86 -5.78 9.51
N TYR A 216 -16.39 -5.16 10.60
CA TYR A 216 -15.37 -5.77 11.46
C TYR A 216 -15.88 -7.03 12.16
N ARG A 217 -17.14 -7.04 12.63
CA ARG A 217 -17.75 -8.23 13.23
C ARG A 217 -17.87 -9.37 12.22
N SER A 218 -18.43 -9.09 11.03
CA SER A 218 -18.57 -10.08 9.96
C SER A 218 -17.23 -10.64 9.50
N VAL A 219 -16.16 -9.83 9.51
CA VAL A 219 -14.80 -10.32 9.23
C VAL A 219 -14.34 -11.31 10.29
N LEU A 220 -14.52 -10.99 11.57
CA LEU A 220 -14.13 -11.89 12.67
C LEU A 220 -14.96 -13.18 12.67
N ASP A 221 -16.28 -13.06 12.47
CA ASP A 221 -17.20 -14.21 12.33
C ASP A 221 -16.79 -15.11 11.16
N ALA A 222 -16.30 -14.53 10.06
CA ALA A 222 -15.84 -15.26 8.88
C ALA A 222 -14.47 -15.94 9.09
N VAL A 223 -13.61 -15.38 9.96
CA VAL A 223 -12.30 -15.98 10.31
C VAL A 223 -12.44 -17.09 11.35
N GLU A 224 -13.40 -16.99 12.27
CA GLU A 224 -13.61 -17.97 13.33
C GLU A 224 -13.65 -19.43 12.84
N PRO A 225 -14.40 -19.81 11.78
CA PRO A 225 -14.45 -21.19 11.30
C PRO A 225 -13.23 -21.62 10.47
N LEU A 226 -12.31 -20.73 10.11
CA LEU A 226 -11.13 -21.07 9.30
C LEU A 226 -10.14 -21.94 10.09
N PRO A 227 -9.31 -22.76 9.42
CA PRO A 227 -8.29 -23.54 10.12
C PRO A 227 -7.24 -22.63 10.75
N SER A 228 -6.78 -22.99 11.95
CA SER A 228 -5.58 -22.39 12.55
C SER A 228 -4.34 -22.82 11.76
N ALA A 229 -3.29 -22.00 11.83
CA ALA A 229 -1.98 -22.36 11.32
C ALA A 229 -1.41 -23.58 12.09
N PRO A 230 -0.44 -24.32 11.51
CA PRO A 230 0.16 -25.50 12.14
C PRO A 230 0.76 -25.26 13.54
N ASP A 231 1.13 -24.01 13.86
CA ASP A 231 1.63 -23.59 15.18
C ASP A 231 0.51 -23.28 16.19
N GLY A 232 -0.75 -23.55 15.83
CA GLY A 232 -1.94 -23.34 16.64
C GLY A 232 -2.46 -21.90 16.61
N ARG A 233 -1.79 -20.96 15.92
CA ARG A 233 -2.23 -19.57 15.87
C ARG A 233 -3.31 -19.36 14.81
N LYS A 234 -4.20 -18.42 15.11
CA LYS A 234 -5.19 -17.92 14.16
C LYS A 234 -5.12 -16.41 14.17
N ILE A 235 -4.51 -15.87 13.12
CA ILE A 235 -4.13 -14.45 13.04
C ILE A 235 -4.92 -13.78 11.92
N VAL A 236 -5.56 -12.66 12.24
CA VAL A 236 -6.28 -11.82 11.27
C VAL A 236 -5.69 -10.42 11.21
N ALA A 237 -5.48 -9.89 10.00
CA ALA A 237 -5.11 -8.49 9.79
C ALA A 237 -6.26 -7.71 9.18
N LEU A 238 -6.66 -6.65 9.87
CA LEU A 238 -7.77 -5.77 9.54
C LEU A 238 -7.22 -4.49 8.91
N CYS A 239 -7.57 -4.24 7.65
CA CYS A 239 -7.26 -2.97 6.99
C CYS A 239 -8.23 -1.85 7.42
N GLY A 240 -7.89 -0.59 7.11
CA GLY A 240 -8.83 0.52 7.23
C GLY A 240 -10.00 0.43 6.25
N ILE A 241 -11.17 -0.02 6.72
CA ILE A 241 -12.39 -0.13 5.91
C ILE A 241 -13.06 1.24 5.79
N SER A 242 -13.55 1.56 4.59
CA SER A 242 -14.21 2.82 4.22
C SER A 242 -13.39 4.11 4.34
N THR A 243 -12.14 4.03 4.77
CA THR A 243 -11.21 5.17 4.77
C THR A 243 -10.66 5.45 3.36
N GLY A 244 -10.34 6.71 3.05
CA GLY A 244 -9.84 7.09 1.73
C GLY A 244 -10.96 7.26 0.70
N LEU A 245 -11.19 6.27 -0.17
CA LEU A 245 -12.11 6.37 -1.31
C LEU A 245 -13.57 6.53 -0.90
N PHE A 246 -14.00 5.81 0.13
CA PHE A 246 -15.37 5.88 0.66
C PHE A 246 -15.55 7.01 1.69
N ALA A 247 -14.54 7.86 1.82
CA ALA A 247 -14.55 9.14 2.53
C ALA A 247 -14.96 9.10 4.02
N TYR A 248 -14.92 7.93 4.66
CA TYR A 248 -15.12 7.84 6.11
C TYR A 248 -13.97 8.56 6.84
N PRO A 249 -14.25 9.51 7.75
CA PRO A 249 -13.19 10.20 8.49
C PRO A 249 -12.32 9.21 9.27
N ALA A 250 -11.00 9.26 9.06
CA ALA A 250 -10.06 8.25 9.57
C ALA A 250 -10.15 8.04 11.09
N ARG A 251 -10.29 9.12 11.88
CA ARG A 251 -10.42 9.02 13.35
C ARG A 251 -11.72 8.35 13.78
N ASP A 252 -12.83 8.69 13.13
CA ASP A 252 -14.13 8.08 13.44
C ASP A 252 -14.14 6.60 13.03
N ALA A 253 -13.56 6.28 11.86
CA ALA A 253 -13.44 4.89 11.39
C ALA A 253 -12.57 4.03 12.32
N ALA A 254 -11.43 4.56 12.77
CA ALA A 254 -10.55 3.87 13.70
C ALA A 254 -11.20 3.64 15.07
N ALA A 255 -11.99 4.59 15.57
CA ALA A 255 -12.74 4.43 16.81
C ALA A 255 -13.79 3.32 16.70
N VAL A 256 -14.52 3.27 15.57
CA VAL A 256 -15.49 2.19 15.29
C VAL A 256 -14.79 0.85 15.16
N ALA A 257 -13.65 0.78 14.46
CA ALA A 257 -12.87 -0.44 14.29
C ALA A 257 -12.43 -1.04 15.62
N VAL A 258 -11.80 -0.23 16.47
CA VAL A 258 -11.32 -0.67 17.79
C VAL A 258 -12.50 -1.07 18.67
N SER A 259 -13.57 -0.28 18.74
CA SER A 259 -14.76 -0.62 19.53
C SER A 259 -15.38 -1.93 19.06
N ALA A 260 -15.65 -2.08 17.76
CA ALA A 260 -16.32 -3.27 17.22
C ALA A 260 -15.54 -4.56 17.45
N VAL A 261 -14.21 -4.53 17.26
CA VAL A 261 -13.33 -5.67 17.53
C VAL A 261 -13.31 -6.00 19.02
N THR A 262 -13.23 -4.99 19.88
CA THR A 262 -13.17 -5.24 21.32
C THR A 262 -14.49 -5.78 21.85
N ASP A 263 -15.62 -5.17 21.45
CA ASP A 263 -16.96 -5.65 21.76
C ASP A 263 -17.14 -7.11 21.29
N TRP A 264 -16.67 -7.44 20.09
CA TRP A 264 -16.76 -8.80 19.56
C TRP A 264 -15.98 -9.79 20.42
N LEU A 265 -14.74 -9.45 20.80
CA LEU A 265 -13.89 -10.30 21.65
C LEU A 265 -14.49 -10.54 23.04
N GLU A 266 -15.19 -9.56 23.61
CA GLU A 266 -15.90 -9.69 24.89
C GLU A 266 -17.09 -10.65 24.80
N HIS A 267 -17.81 -10.66 23.66
CA HIS A 267 -18.96 -11.54 23.48
C HIS A 267 -18.60 -12.95 22.99
N HIS A 268 -17.35 -13.18 22.57
CA HIS A 268 -16.89 -14.45 22.03
C HIS A 268 -15.78 -15.05 22.89
N GLU A 269 -15.96 -15.21 24.21
CA GLU A 269 -14.94 -15.70 25.17
C GLU A 269 -14.20 -16.97 24.72
N ASP A 270 -14.82 -17.81 23.89
CA ASP A 270 -14.26 -19.05 23.37
C ASP A 270 -13.65 -18.96 21.95
N THR A 271 -13.51 -17.75 21.37
CA THR A 271 -12.92 -17.59 20.03
C THR A 271 -11.56 -18.27 19.94
N SER A 272 -11.35 -18.94 18.81
CA SER A 272 -10.09 -19.55 18.42
C SER A 272 -9.08 -18.55 17.82
N ILE A 273 -9.47 -17.29 17.57
CA ILE A 273 -8.59 -16.21 17.10
C ILE A 273 -7.60 -15.86 18.21
N THR A 274 -6.31 -15.95 17.92
CA THR A 274 -5.23 -15.71 18.89
C THR A 274 -4.64 -14.31 18.77
N ASP A 275 -4.63 -13.74 17.57
CA ASP A 275 -3.99 -12.47 17.27
C ASP A 275 -4.84 -11.65 16.29
N ILE A 276 -5.02 -10.36 16.61
CA ILE A 276 -5.65 -9.37 15.73
C ILE A 276 -4.64 -8.27 15.43
N ILE A 277 -4.45 -7.98 14.15
CA ILE A 277 -3.56 -6.92 13.67
C ILE A 277 -4.42 -5.81 13.04
N PHE A 278 -4.43 -4.62 13.63
CA PHE A 278 -4.87 -3.43 12.90
C PHE A 278 -3.75 -3.00 11.96
N ASN A 279 -3.99 -3.12 10.66
CA ASN A 279 -3.06 -2.68 9.62
C ASN A 279 -3.40 -1.25 9.16
N THR A 280 -2.39 -0.40 9.19
CA THR A 280 -2.43 0.98 8.65
C THR A 280 -1.38 1.16 7.56
N PHE A 281 -1.62 2.05 6.60
CA PHE A 281 -0.63 2.35 5.55
C PHE A 281 0.06 3.70 5.76
N THR A 282 -0.69 4.75 6.09
CA THR A 282 -0.15 6.10 6.27
C THR A 282 0.28 6.35 7.72
N ASP A 283 1.23 7.27 7.91
CA ASP A 283 1.64 7.72 9.25
C ASP A 283 0.49 8.39 10.02
N ALA A 284 -0.36 9.12 9.31
CA ALA A 284 -1.51 9.80 9.89
C ALA A 284 -2.51 8.81 10.49
N ASP A 285 -2.88 7.76 9.72
CA ASP A 285 -3.78 6.72 10.21
C ASP A 285 -3.13 5.93 11.35
N HIS A 286 -1.85 5.61 11.24
CA HIS A 286 -1.12 4.91 12.29
C HIS A 286 -1.13 5.67 13.62
N ALA A 287 -0.87 6.97 13.60
CA ALA A 287 -0.90 7.82 14.79
C ALA A 287 -2.30 7.85 15.42
N ILE A 288 -3.36 7.93 14.61
CA ILE A 288 -4.76 7.88 15.07
C ILE A 288 -5.04 6.56 15.80
N TYR A 289 -4.71 5.41 15.18
CA TYR A 289 -4.91 4.11 15.81
C TYR A 289 -4.07 3.97 17.09
N GLN A 290 -2.84 4.47 17.10
CA GLN A 290 -1.97 4.43 18.27
C GLN A 290 -2.57 5.19 19.47
N GLU A 291 -3.14 6.38 19.23
CA GLU A 291 -3.83 7.15 20.26
C GLU A 291 -5.07 6.42 20.80
N ILE A 292 -5.90 5.86 19.90
CA ILE A 292 -7.13 5.17 20.28
C ILE A 292 -6.83 3.89 21.05
N LEU A 293 -5.85 3.11 20.61
CA LEU A 293 -5.41 1.89 21.31
C LEU A 293 -4.71 2.19 22.65
N ALA A 294 -4.16 3.39 22.83
CA ALA A 294 -3.67 3.80 24.15
C ALA A 294 -4.84 3.96 25.13
N SER A 295 -5.95 4.57 24.72
CA SER A 295 -7.12 4.82 25.58
C SER A 295 -8.40 4.27 24.96
N PRO A 296 -8.53 2.94 24.85
CA PRO A 296 -9.64 2.30 24.16
C PRO A 296 -10.96 2.51 24.93
N PRO A 297 -12.08 2.70 24.23
CA PRO A 297 -13.39 2.83 24.87
C PRO A 297 -13.79 1.52 25.56
N HIS A 298 -14.23 1.63 26.82
CA HIS A 298 -15.05 0.64 27.55
C HIS A 298 -14.51 -0.77 27.90
N VAL A 299 -13.20 -1.06 27.85
CA VAL A 299 -12.70 -2.42 28.17
C VAL A 299 -11.55 -2.42 29.20
N THR A 300 -11.46 -3.48 30.02
CA THR A 300 -10.40 -3.64 31.03
C THR A 300 -9.12 -4.25 30.42
N TRP A 301 -8.37 -3.46 29.67
CA TRP A 301 -7.10 -3.90 29.06
C TRP A 301 -6.00 -4.06 30.13
N MET A 302 -5.68 -5.31 30.50
CA MET A 302 -4.61 -5.57 31.48
C MET A 302 -3.26 -5.86 30.81
N GLY A 303 -2.37 -4.88 30.88
CA GLY A 303 -0.97 -5.01 30.47
C GLY A 303 -0.71 -4.33 29.14
N ARG A 304 -0.31 -3.06 29.21
CA ARG A 304 0.51 -2.48 28.16
C ARG A 304 1.89 -3.13 28.27
N SER A 305 2.41 -3.68 27.18
CA SER A 305 3.86 -3.84 27.10
C SER A 305 4.50 -2.46 27.31
N PRO A 306 5.68 -2.36 27.95
CA PRO A 306 6.32 -1.08 28.18
C PRO A 306 6.38 -0.29 26.87
N THR A 307 6.19 1.03 26.99
CA THR A 307 6.46 2.00 25.91
C THR A 307 7.75 1.65 25.18
N PRO A 308 7.81 1.86 23.85
CA PRO A 308 8.98 1.50 23.07
C PRO A 308 10.21 2.17 23.70
N PRO A 309 11.28 1.42 24.04
CA PRO A 309 12.56 2.06 24.17
C PRO A 309 12.87 2.68 22.82
N ALA A 310 13.22 3.97 22.81
CA ALA A 310 13.92 4.57 21.70
C ALA A 310 15.31 3.92 21.61
N SER A 311 15.40 2.73 21.01
CA SER A 311 16.66 2.17 20.54
C SER A 311 16.42 0.91 19.69
N ALA A 312 16.91 0.99 18.46
CA ALA A 312 17.46 -0.09 17.65
C ALA A 312 17.32 -1.50 18.23
N ASN A 313 16.24 -2.20 17.85
CA ASN A 313 16.19 -3.63 17.62
C ASN A 313 14.84 -3.92 17.00
N HIS A 314 14.78 -3.75 15.67
CA HIS A 314 13.69 -4.30 14.89
C HIS A 314 13.61 -5.80 15.20
N PRO A 315 12.41 -6.40 15.33
CA PRO A 315 12.29 -7.86 15.31
C PRO A 315 13.03 -8.37 14.06
N PRO A 316 13.65 -9.54 14.08
CA PRO A 316 14.33 -10.05 12.89
C PRO A 316 13.29 -10.03 11.77
N LEU A 317 13.61 -9.29 10.71
CA LEU A 317 13.02 -9.50 9.40
C LEU A 317 13.12 -11.01 9.17
N ILE A 318 12.02 -11.66 8.80
CA ILE A 318 12.12 -13.04 8.31
C ILE A 318 13.23 -13.03 7.26
N GLN A 319 14.14 -14.00 7.34
CA GLN A 319 15.15 -14.25 6.33
C GLN A 319 14.49 -14.21 4.94
N CYS A 320 14.71 -13.10 4.26
CA CYS A 320 14.52 -12.99 2.84
C CYS A 320 15.94 -12.90 2.29
N ASP A 321 16.32 -13.88 1.47
CA ASP A 321 17.61 -13.89 0.80
C ASP A 321 17.84 -12.63 -0.03
N SER A 322 16.81 -11.81 -0.28
CA SER A 322 16.94 -10.52 -0.97
C SER A 322 17.96 -9.58 -0.33
N LEU A 323 18.08 -9.53 1.00
CA LEU A 323 19.12 -8.70 1.64
C LEU A 323 20.51 -9.30 1.48
N ASP A 324 20.64 -10.62 1.62
CA ASP A 324 21.91 -11.31 1.41
C ASP A 324 22.32 -11.28 -0.07
N ARG A 325 21.37 -11.36 -0.98
CA ARG A 325 21.54 -11.28 -2.42
C ARG A 325 21.87 -9.86 -2.85
N ALA A 326 21.20 -8.86 -2.30
CA ALA A 326 21.58 -7.46 -2.49
C ALA A 326 23.01 -7.23 -1.98
N ARG A 327 23.36 -7.77 -0.80
CA ARG A 327 24.73 -7.71 -0.28
C ARG A 327 25.73 -8.39 -1.21
N GLN A 328 25.44 -9.57 -1.71
CA GLN A 328 26.27 -10.28 -2.69
C GLN A 328 26.42 -9.50 -4.00
N TRP A 329 25.33 -8.95 -4.53
CA TRP A 329 25.37 -8.12 -5.74
C TRP A 329 26.19 -6.86 -5.53
N LEU A 330 26.04 -6.20 -4.38
CA LEU A 330 26.81 -5.02 -4.04
C LEU A 330 28.29 -5.33 -3.81
N ASP A 331 28.61 -6.45 -3.15
CA ASP A 331 29.98 -6.88 -2.91
C ASP A 331 30.67 -7.36 -4.21
N ALA A 332 29.90 -7.87 -5.18
CA ALA A 332 30.40 -8.29 -6.50
C ALA A 332 30.36 -7.18 -7.57
N ALA A 333 29.78 -6.01 -7.29
CA ALA A 333 29.63 -4.95 -8.27
C ALA A 333 30.95 -4.19 -8.49
N ASP A 334 31.32 -4.02 -9.76
CA ASP A 334 32.45 -3.16 -10.15
C ASP A 334 32.12 -1.66 -10.07
N ALA A 335 30.83 -1.34 -10.22
CA ALA A 335 30.29 0.02 -10.24
C ALA A 335 28.86 0.06 -9.69
N VAL A 336 28.46 1.21 -9.13
CA VAL A 336 27.11 1.41 -8.57
C VAL A 336 26.51 2.72 -9.06
N ILE A 337 25.25 2.66 -9.48
CA ILE A 337 24.43 3.84 -9.73
C ILE A 337 23.33 3.90 -8.67
N VAL A 338 23.27 5.00 -7.93
CA VAL A 338 22.18 5.28 -7.00
C VAL A 338 21.14 6.12 -7.70
N SER A 339 19.93 5.56 -7.83
CA SER A 339 18.74 6.32 -8.25
C SER A 339 17.97 6.78 -7.01
N ALA A 340 17.73 8.09 -6.89
CA ALA A 340 17.01 8.66 -5.75
C ALA A 340 15.86 9.56 -6.21
N GLY A 341 14.75 9.49 -5.48
CA GLY A 341 13.57 10.33 -5.68
C GLY A 341 13.13 11.03 -4.40
N ALA A 342 11.96 11.68 -4.46
CA ALA A 342 11.46 12.53 -3.36
C ALA A 342 11.29 11.78 -2.03
N GLY A 343 11.10 10.45 -2.07
CA GLY A 343 11.03 9.60 -0.88
C GLY A 343 12.29 9.63 -0.01
N LEU A 344 13.47 9.84 -0.62
CA LEU A 344 14.72 9.97 0.13
C LEU A 344 14.70 11.26 0.97
N SER A 345 14.39 12.40 0.35
CA SER A 345 14.27 13.69 1.05
C SER A 345 13.15 13.68 2.08
N ALA A 346 12.01 13.05 1.79
CA ALA A 346 10.93 12.88 2.74
C ALA A 346 11.35 12.06 3.97
N SER A 347 12.17 11.01 3.78
CA SER A 347 12.73 10.21 4.89
C SER A 347 13.65 11.02 5.80
N ASP A 348 14.23 12.10 5.27
CA ASP A 348 15.02 13.08 6.02
C ASP A 348 14.18 14.23 6.62
N GLY A 349 12.85 14.17 6.47
CA GLY A 349 11.91 15.16 7.00
C GLY A 349 11.55 16.28 6.01
N LEU A 350 12.15 16.32 4.81
CA LEU A 350 11.75 17.21 3.73
C LEU A 350 10.58 16.61 2.95
N ASP A 351 9.46 16.40 3.65
CA ASP A 351 8.25 15.82 3.08
C ASP A 351 7.34 16.91 2.49
N TYR A 352 7.21 16.91 1.16
CA TYR A 352 6.40 17.88 0.43
C TYR A 352 4.89 17.72 0.66
N THR A 353 4.44 16.60 1.22
CA THR A 353 3.06 16.34 1.62
C THR A 353 2.76 16.77 3.07
N SER A 354 3.79 17.05 3.87
CA SER A 354 3.62 17.32 5.30
C SER A 354 3.00 18.68 5.58
N SER A 355 1.80 18.67 6.17
CA SER A 355 1.13 19.89 6.62
C SER A 355 1.82 20.55 7.82
N ALA A 356 2.44 19.75 8.69
CA ALA A 356 3.21 20.24 9.82
C ALA A 356 4.49 20.96 9.36
N LEU A 357 5.20 20.38 8.38
CA LEU A 357 6.38 21.00 7.79
C LEU A 357 6.03 22.35 7.14
N PHE A 358 4.93 22.37 6.38
CA PHE A 358 4.46 23.59 5.74
C PHE A 358 4.07 24.66 6.75
N ALA A 359 3.30 24.32 7.78
CA ALA A 359 2.90 25.28 8.82
C ALA A 359 4.12 25.87 9.56
N LYS A 360 5.16 25.06 9.79
CA LYS A 360 6.41 25.49 10.41
C LYS A 360 7.19 26.49 9.55
N ASN A 361 7.34 26.22 8.26
CA ASN A 361 8.21 27.00 7.38
C ASN A 361 7.48 28.11 6.59
N TYR A 362 6.16 28.01 6.43
CA TYR A 362 5.32 28.93 5.65
C TYR A 362 4.08 29.42 6.41
N PRO A 363 4.18 29.84 7.69
CA PRO A 363 3.01 30.22 8.49
C PRO A 363 2.22 31.37 7.85
N GLY A 364 2.91 32.32 7.21
CA GLY A 364 2.29 33.46 6.53
C GLY A 364 1.45 33.11 5.30
N PHE A 365 1.64 31.90 4.74
CA PHE A 365 0.93 31.43 3.55
C PHE A 365 -0.32 30.59 3.86
N LEU A 366 -0.51 30.19 5.13
CA LEU A 366 -1.70 29.44 5.56
C LEU A 366 -3.01 30.22 5.30
N LYS A 367 -2.96 31.54 5.38
CA LYS A 367 -4.11 32.42 5.09
C LYS A 367 -4.56 32.39 3.62
N TYR A 368 -3.74 31.84 2.71
CA TYR A 368 -4.07 31.67 1.29
C TYR A 368 -4.55 30.25 0.96
N GLY A 369 -4.85 29.42 1.97
CA GLY A 369 -5.33 28.05 1.78
C GLY A 369 -4.24 27.03 1.44
N LEU A 370 -2.98 27.45 1.32
CA LEU A 370 -1.85 26.55 1.13
C LEU A 370 -1.60 25.74 2.41
N ARG A 371 -1.40 24.43 2.29
CA ARG A 371 -1.25 23.51 3.42
C ARG A 371 -0.05 22.59 3.31
N THR A 372 0.48 22.38 2.12
CA THR A 372 1.63 21.51 1.85
C THR A 372 2.52 22.17 0.80
N LEU A 373 3.76 21.72 0.63
CA LEU A 373 4.61 22.23 -0.46
C LEU A 373 3.99 21.91 -1.83
N TYR A 374 3.31 20.76 -1.94
CA TYR A 374 2.56 20.41 -3.15
C TYR A 374 1.36 21.33 -3.43
N SER A 375 0.86 22.09 -2.45
CA SER A 375 -0.28 22.99 -2.64
C SER A 375 -0.01 24.12 -3.63
N VAL A 376 1.26 24.42 -3.95
CA VAL A 376 1.63 25.49 -4.89
C VAL A 376 1.58 25.04 -6.35
N PHE A 377 1.63 23.73 -6.64
CA PHE A 377 1.51 23.27 -8.03
C PHE A 377 0.15 23.64 -8.61
N GLY A 378 0.16 24.43 -9.69
CA GLY A 378 -1.07 24.94 -10.31
C GLY A 378 -1.78 26.05 -9.52
N PHE A 379 -1.21 26.56 -8.42
CA PHE A 379 -1.82 27.64 -7.65
C PHE A 379 -1.69 28.99 -8.38
N THR A 380 -2.84 29.55 -8.79
CA THR A 380 -2.92 30.79 -9.58
C THR A 380 -3.47 31.98 -8.78
N SER A 381 -4.08 31.75 -7.61
CA SER A 381 -4.76 32.77 -6.81
C SER A 381 -3.82 33.58 -5.90
N TRP A 382 -2.63 33.94 -6.40
CA TRP A 382 -1.69 34.78 -5.67
C TRP A 382 -2.26 36.21 -5.52
N PRO A 383 -2.26 36.81 -4.32
CA PRO A 383 -2.78 38.17 -4.14
C PRO A 383 -2.00 39.22 -4.93
N THR A 384 -0.68 39.06 -4.99
CA THR A 384 0.22 39.87 -5.81
C THR A 384 1.44 39.04 -6.24
N GLU A 385 2.14 39.51 -7.27
CA GLU A 385 3.42 38.92 -7.69
C GLU A 385 4.48 38.95 -6.58
N GLN A 386 4.50 39.97 -5.72
CA GLN A 386 5.44 40.02 -4.59
C GLN A 386 5.18 38.90 -3.59
N VAL A 387 3.91 38.54 -3.33
CA VAL A 387 3.57 37.41 -2.45
C VAL A 387 4.01 36.09 -3.09
N ARG A 388 3.78 35.94 -4.40
CA ARG A 388 4.23 34.78 -5.19
C ARG A 388 5.75 34.60 -5.10
N TRP A 389 6.51 35.64 -5.43
CA TRP A 389 7.98 35.61 -5.35
C TRP A 389 8.46 35.43 -3.91
N GLY A 390 7.76 36.01 -2.93
CA GLY A 390 8.01 35.79 -1.51
C GLY A 390 8.00 34.30 -1.16
N TYR A 391 7.01 33.53 -1.65
CA TYR A 391 6.96 32.08 -1.46
C TYR A 391 8.20 31.40 -2.03
N TYR A 392 8.55 31.69 -3.28
CA TYR A 392 9.69 31.04 -3.95
C TYR A 392 11.02 31.36 -3.25
N PHE A 393 11.24 32.60 -2.83
CA PHE A 393 12.44 32.95 -2.06
C PHE A 393 12.46 32.28 -0.67
N THR A 394 11.30 32.18 0.01
CA THR A 394 11.20 31.41 1.26
C THR A 394 11.54 29.94 1.02
N HIS A 395 11.06 29.35 -0.08
CA HIS A 395 11.37 27.97 -0.44
C HIS A 395 12.85 27.74 -0.73
N LEU A 396 13.44 28.58 -1.57
CA LEU A 396 14.88 28.52 -1.85
C LEU A 396 15.72 28.66 -0.56
N ALA A 397 15.34 29.58 0.33
CA ALA A 397 16.00 29.75 1.61
C ALA A 397 15.89 28.50 2.48
N MET A 398 14.69 27.93 2.62
CA MET A 398 14.44 26.72 3.41
C MET A 398 15.27 25.53 2.91
N ILE A 399 15.27 25.29 1.60
CA ILE A 399 16.02 24.18 1.00
C ILE A 399 17.54 24.39 1.17
N LYS A 400 18.03 25.61 0.91
CA LYS A 400 19.45 25.93 1.06
C LYS A 400 19.94 25.81 2.51
N SER A 401 19.08 26.08 3.48
CA SER A 401 19.37 25.95 4.91
C SER A 401 18.97 24.60 5.48
N TRP A 402 18.59 23.62 4.64
CA TRP A 402 18.18 22.31 5.13
C TRP A 402 19.37 21.65 5.85
N PRO A 403 19.16 21.08 7.06
CA PRO A 403 20.26 20.51 7.82
C PRO A 403 20.92 19.34 7.08
N GLU A 404 22.20 19.14 7.35
CA GLU A 404 22.90 17.95 6.91
C GLU A 404 22.26 16.70 7.50
N SER A 405 22.21 15.65 6.69
CA SER A 405 21.49 14.42 6.98
C SER A 405 22.46 13.29 7.30
N GLY A 406 22.26 12.66 8.46
CA GLY A 406 22.97 11.42 8.80
C GLY A 406 22.71 10.29 7.80
N MET A 407 21.51 10.24 7.22
CA MET A 407 21.13 9.25 6.21
C MET A 407 21.90 9.46 4.90
N TYR A 408 21.95 10.70 4.38
CA TYR A 408 22.73 10.99 3.17
C TYR A 408 24.22 10.75 3.40
N ARG A 409 24.77 11.15 4.55
CA ARG A 409 26.19 10.89 4.89
C ARG A 409 26.52 9.41 4.96
N MET A 410 25.62 8.60 5.53
CA MET A 410 25.79 7.15 5.59
C MET A 410 25.75 6.52 4.20
N LEU A 411 24.85 6.98 3.33
CA LEU A 411 24.81 6.53 1.95
C LEU A 411 26.08 6.92 1.18
N ILE A 412 26.54 8.16 1.34
CA ILE A 412 27.74 8.67 0.67
C ILE A 412 28.98 7.92 1.15
N SER A 413 29.15 7.69 2.45
CA SER A 413 30.30 6.93 2.99
C SER A 413 30.32 5.49 2.48
N TRP A 414 29.15 4.89 2.24
CA TRP A 414 29.08 3.59 1.61
C TRP A 414 29.50 3.64 0.13
N LEU A 415 29.13 4.69 -0.61
CA LEU A 415 29.55 4.90 -2.00
C LEU A 415 31.05 5.17 -2.15
N GLU A 416 31.75 5.59 -1.09
CA GLU A 416 33.21 5.74 -1.10
C GLU A 416 33.93 4.41 -1.36
N ARG A 417 33.31 3.26 -1.00
CA ARG A 417 33.86 1.91 -1.31
C ARG A 417 34.08 1.67 -2.80
N PHE A 418 33.29 2.34 -3.65
CA PHE A 418 33.37 2.22 -5.11
C PHE A 418 34.23 3.32 -5.74
N GLY A 419 34.77 4.26 -4.95
CA GLY A 419 35.62 5.35 -5.46
C GLY A 419 34.95 6.11 -6.61
N GLY A 420 35.66 6.20 -7.75
CA GLY A 420 35.17 6.84 -8.98
C GLY A 420 34.08 6.05 -9.71
N ASN A 421 33.84 4.79 -9.36
CA ASN A 421 32.85 3.92 -10.01
C ASN A 421 31.45 4.00 -9.37
N ALA A 422 31.22 4.95 -8.47
CA ALA A 422 29.89 5.22 -7.93
C ALA A 422 29.34 6.56 -8.40
N HIS A 423 28.11 6.55 -8.93
CA HIS A 423 27.42 7.72 -9.45
C HIS A 423 26.02 7.85 -8.85
N VAL A 424 25.57 9.08 -8.61
CA VAL A 424 24.21 9.37 -8.14
C VAL A 424 23.42 10.01 -9.27
N ARG A 425 22.25 9.46 -9.58
CA ARG A 425 21.26 10.08 -10.46
C ARG A 425 19.98 10.33 -9.67
N THR A 426 19.63 11.59 -9.45
CA THR A 426 18.48 11.95 -8.61
C THR A 426 17.50 12.85 -9.35
N SER A 427 16.20 12.58 -9.20
CA SER A 427 15.19 13.53 -9.65
C SER A 427 15.11 14.76 -8.73
N ASN A 428 15.71 14.72 -7.54
CA ASN A 428 15.55 15.79 -6.56
C ASN A 428 16.39 17.01 -6.93
N ALA A 429 15.74 18.17 -7.00
CA ALA A 429 16.39 19.47 -7.23
C ALA A 429 16.90 20.14 -5.94
N ASP A 430 16.72 19.48 -4.78
CA ASP A 430 17.00 20.01 -3.43
C ASP A 430 18.48 20.21 -3.11
N GLY A 431 19.39 19.57 -3.86
CA GLY A 431 20.83 19.70 -3.65
C GLY A 431 21.36 18.97 -2.42
N LEU A 432 20.55 18.14 -1.75
CA LEU A 432 20.94 17.48 -0.50
C LEU A 432 22.15 16.56 -0.65
N PHE A 433 22.33 15.91 -1.80
CA PHE A 433 23.54 15.11 -2.03
C PHE A 433 24.81 15.96 -2.00
N VAL A 434 24.81 17.14 -2.61
CA VAL A 434 25.97 18.05 -2.63
C VAL A 434 26.20 18.63 -1.24
N ALA A 435 25.12 19.04 -0.57
CA ALA A 435 25.19 19.55 0.81
C ALA A 435 25.76 18.52 1.80
N ASN A 436 25.63 17.22 1.49
CA ASN A 436 26.16 16.13 2.31
C ASN A 436 27.47 15.52 1.78
N GLY A 437 28.10 16.12 0.77
CA GLY A 437 29.47 15.81 0.37
C GLY A 437 29.66 14.97 -0.91
N ILE A 438 28.62 14.75 -1.73
CA ILE A 438 28.85 14.19 -3.07
C ILE A 438 29.57 15.23 -3.94
N SER A 439 30.57 14.80 -4.72
CA SER A 439 31.13 15.64 -5.78
C SER A 439 30.09 15.87 -6.88
N PRO A 440 29.92 17.10 -7.41
CA PRO A 440 29.06 17.38 -8.55
C PRO A 440 29.37 16.53 -9.80
N GLU A 441 30.62 16.10 -9.99
CA GLU A 441 31.02 15.22 -11.11
C GLU A 441 30.41 13.82 -11.02
N ARG A 442 30.07 13.39 -9.80
CA ARG A 442 29.46 12.08 -9.50
C ARG A 442 27.95 12.18 -9.31
N LEU A 443 27.35 13.28 -9.74
CA LEU A 443 25.93 13.58 -9.56
C LEU A 443 25.29 14.00 -10.88
N SER A 444 24.10 13.47 -11.16
CA SER A 444 23.23 13.95 -12.24
C SER A 444 21.85 14.27 -11.71
N THR A 445 21.39 15.50 -11.98
CA THR A 445 20.08 16.02 -11.56
C THR A 445 19.26 16.39 -12.80
N PRO A 446 18.63 15.42 -13.51
CA PRO A 446 17.86 15.67 -14.72
C PRO A 446 16.72 16.70 -14.57
N GLN A 447 16.19 16.90 -13.36
CA GLN A 447 15.15 17.91 -13.10
C GLN A 447 15.69 19.31 -12.76
N GLY A 448 17.02 19.50 -12.81
CA GLY A 448 17.66 20.75 -12.47
C GLY A 448 18.07 20.85 -11.00
N SER A 449 18.38 22.07 -10.56
CA SER A 449 18.83 22.35 -9.19
C SER A 449 18.34 23.73 -8.75
N TYR A 450 17.82 23.83 -7.54
CA TYR A 450 17.41 25.11 -6.95
C TYR A 450 18.57 26.11 -6.78
N SER A 451 19.82 25.66 -6.81
CA SER A 451 20.98 26.57 -6.71
C SER A 451 21.24 27.35 -8.00
N VAL A 452 20.60 26.97 -9.10
CA VAL A 452 20.71 27.64 -10.41
C VAL A 452 19.34 28.21 -10.72
N PHE A 453 19.23 29.53 -10.88
CA PHE A 453 18.02 30.11 -11.48
C PHE A 453 17.98 29.63 -12.93
N GLN A 454 17.13 28.64 -13.20
CA GLN A 454 16.90 28.06 -14.53
C GLN A 454 15.64 28.63 -15.15
#